data_AF-C6X3I7-F1
#
_entry.id   AF-C6X3I7-F1
#
_cell.length_a   1.000
_cell.length_b   1.000
_cell.length_c   1.000
_cell.angle_alpha   90.00
_cell.angle_beta   90.00
_cell.angle_gamma   90.00
#
_symmetry.space_group_name_H-M   'P 1'
#
loop_
_entity.id
_entity.type
_entity.pdbx_description
1 polymer ?
#
loop_
_entity_poly.entity_id
_entity_poly.type
_entity_poly.pdbx_seq_one_letter_code
_entity_poly.pdbx_strand_id
1 'polypeptide(L)' 'MKKFLILLLVVFFGLFHAQKKLPSERLLDEIQQMRQNENNLKIVWWIPADYWELAIKENGQATPEEIAYLKSILEKYTI' A
#
# COMPACT_ATOMS: atom_id res chain seq x y z
N MET A 1 -0.65 -33.03 23.87
CA MET A 1 -1.55 -32.28 22.96
C MET A 1 -1.26 -30.78 22.90
N LYS A 2 -1.03 -30.09 24.03
CA LYS A 2 -0.70 -28.63 24.04
C LYS A 2 0.53 -28.23 23.20
N LYS A 3 1.55 -29.10 23.13
CA LYS A 3 2.78 -28.86 22.32
C LYS A 3 2.52 -28.82 20.81
N PHE A 4 1.56 -29.60 20.32
CA PHE A 4 1.16 -29.60 18.91
C PHE A 4 0.30 -28.38 18.55
N LEU A 5 -0.50 -27.89 19.49
CA LEU A 5 -1.28 -26.66 19.33
C LEU A 5 -0.38 -25.43 19.12
N ILE A 6 0.71 -25.33 19.91
CA ILE A 6 1.69 -24.25 19.79
C ILE A 6 2.40 -24.30 18.43
N LEU A 7 2.79 -25.50 17.98
CA LEU A 7 3.41 -25.68 16.67
C LEU A 7 2.49 -25.21 15.53
N LEU A 8 1.19 -25.52 15.62
CA LEU A 8 0.20 -25.15 14.62
C LEU A 8 -0.07 -23.63 14.61
N LEU A 9 -0.08 -22.99 15.78
CA LEU A 9 -0.14 -21.53 15.91
C LEU A 9 1.08 -20.84 15.26
N VAL A 10 2.30 -21.34 15.52
CA VAL A 10 3.53 -20.75 14.95
C VAL A 10 3.54 -20.86 13.42
N VAL A 11 3.11 -22.00 12.87
CA VAL A 11 3.00 -22.17 11.41
C VAL A 11 1.95 -21.23 10.82
N PHE A 12 0.80 -21.08 11.49
CA PHE A 12 -0.26 -20.16 11.03
C PHE A 12 0.23 -18.71 11.00
N PHE A 13 0.90 -18.23 12.05
CA PHE A 13 1.45 -16.86 12.08
C PHE A 13 2.56 -16.61 11.04
N GLY A 14 3.38 -17.63 10.74
CA GLY A 14 4.41 -17.53 9.71
C GLY A 14 3.86 -17.32 8.30
N LEU A 15 2.68 -17.87 7.99
CA LEU A 15 2.04 -17.73 6.69
C LEU A 15 1.51 -16.31 6.42
N PHE A 16 1.10 -15.57 7.46
CA PHE A 16 0.63 -14.19 7.29
C PHE A 16 1.76 -13.20 7.01
N HIS A 17 2.98 -13.44 7.53
CA HIS A 17 4.13 -12.56 7.30
C HIS A 17 4.84 -12.80 5.96
N ALA A 18 4.57 -13.92 5.29
CA ALA A 18 5.21 -14.28 4.03
C ALA A 18 4.51 -13.71 2.77
N GLN A 19 3.45 -12.91 2.93
CA GLN A 19 2.79 -12.28 1.80
C GLN A 19 3.70 -11.23 1.17
N LYS A 20 4.03 -11.42 -0.12
CA LYS A 20 4.81 -10.47 -0.89
C LYS A 20 3.95 -9.22 -1.11
N LYS A 21 4.46 -8.07 -0.65
CA LYS A 21 3.79 -6.78 -0.85
C LYS A 21 3.49 -6.53 -2.32
N LEU A 22 2.31 -6.00 -2.59
CA LEU A 22 1.94 -5.53 -3.92
C LEU A 22 2.82 -4.34 -4.33
N PRO A 23 3.05 -4.13 -5.64
CA PRO A 23 3.70 -2.91 -6.15
C PRO A 23 3.10 -1.61 -5.58
N SER A 24 1.76 -1.51 -5.49
CA SER A 24 1.08 -0.33 -4.91
C SER A 24 1.42 -0.11 -3.43
N GLU A 25 1.48 -1.16 -2.63
CA GLU A 25 1.83 -1.12 -1.20
C GLU A 25 3.28 -0.65 -0.97
N ARG A 26 4.22 -1.11 -1.82
CA ARG A 26 5.61 -0.65 -1.75
C ARG A 26 5.73 0.83 -2.08
N LEU A 27 4.99 1.28 -3.09
CA LEU A 27 4.98 2.69 -3.46
C LEU A 27 4.41 3.55 -2.32
N LEU A 28 3.36 3.08 -1.63
CA LEU A 28 2.81 3.76 -0.46
C LEU A 28 3.85 3.95 0.67
N ASP A 29 4.63 2.91 0.97
CA ASP A 29 5.72 2.99 1.95
C ASP A 29 6.77 4.06 1.56
N GLU A 30 7.09 4.19 0.28
CA GLU A 30 8.06 5.16 -0.24
C GLU A 30 7.54 6.60 -0.16
N ILE A 31 6.24 6.80 -0.40
CA ILE A 31 5.63 8.12 -0.43
C ILE A 31 5.30 8.63 0.98
N GLN A 32 5.04 7.73 1.93
CA GLN A 32 4.66 8.10 3.28
C GLN A 32 5.80 8.85 3.99
N GLN A 33 5.78 10.18 3.92
CA GLN A 33 6.74 11.03 4.61
C GLN A 33 6.29 11.26 6.06
N MET A 34 6.97 10.59 7.00
CA MET A 34 6.84 10.86 8.42
C MET A 34 7.99 11.75 8.87
N ARG A 35 7.71 13.03 9.17
CA ARG A 35 8.68 13.91 9.85
C ARG A 35 8.30 14.00 11.32
N GLN A 36 9.13 13.42 12.16
CA GLN A 36 9.05 13.56 13.61
C GLN A 36 10.10 14.59 14.06
N ASN A 37 9.65 15.68 14.67
CA ASN A 37 10.50 16.58 15.43
C ASN A 37 10.11 16.47 16.92
N GLU A 38 11.00 16.83 17.83
CA GLU A 38 10.98 16.44 19.26
C GLU A 38 9.63 16.60 19.98
N ASN A 39 8.78 17.56 19.57
CA ASN A 39 7.43 17.78 20.12
C ASN A 39 6.29 17.72 19.08
N ASN A 40 6.56 17.45 17.80
CA ASN A 40 5.55 17.52 16.73
C ASN A 40 5.69 16.36 15.73
N LEU A 41 4.60 15.60 15.57
CA LEU A 41 4.43 14.62 14.49
C LEU A 41 3.67 15.27 13.34
N LYS A 42 4.33 15.43 12.18
CA LYS A 42 3.67 15.85 10.95
C LYS A 42 3.60 14.67 9.99
N ILE A 43 2.39 14.23 9.70
CA ILE A 43 2.11 13.20 8.69
C ILE A 43 1.50 13.90 7.48
N VAL A 44 2.14 13.79 6.32
CA VAL A 44 1.61 14.32 5.06
C VAL A 44 1.17 13.12 4.21
N TRP A 45 -0.15 12.97 4.04
CA TRP A 45 -0.73 11.96 3.17
C TRP A 45 -0.92 12.59 1.79
N TRP A 46 0.13 12.56 0.99
CA TRP A 46 0.05 12.89 -0.42
C TRP A 46 0.14 11.58 -1.20
N ILE A 47 -0.88 11.18 -1.95
CA ILE A 47 -0.85 9.92 -2.73
C ILE A 47 -0.80 10.30 -4.22
N PRO A 48 0.31 10.06 -4.92
CA PRO A 48 0.52 10.44 -6.31
C PRO A 48 -0.35 9.59 -7.24
N ALA A 49 -0.59 10.12 -8.44
CA ALA A 49 -1.41 9.46 -9.45
C ALA A 49 -0.90 8.04 -9.81
N ASP A 50 0.41 7.80 -9.75
CA ASP A 50 1.01 6.49 -10.04
C ASP A 50 0.60 5.39 -9.05
N TYR A 51 0.31 5.74 -7.78
CA TYR A 51 -0.25 4.77 -6.83
C TYR A 51 -1.64 4.32 -7.26
N TRP A 52 -2.49 5.26 -7.66
CA TRP A 52 -3.86 4.96 -8.08
C TRP A 52 -3.88 4.13 -9.36
N GLU A 53 -2.97 4.42 -10.30
CA GLU A 53 -2.78 3.59 -11.49
C GLU A 53 -2.43 2.13 -11.14
N LEU A 54 -1.49 1.92 -10.21
CA LEU A 54 -1.09 0.58 -9.78
C LEU A 54 -2.22 -0.14 -9.02
N ALA A 55 -2.86 0.52 -8.06
CA ALA A 55 -3.93 -0.06 -7.26
C ALA A 55 -5.13 -0.49 -8.12
N ILE A 56 -5.47 0.28 -9.14
CA ILE A 56 -6.58 -0.04 -10.06
C ILE A 56 -6.20 -1.16 -11.01
N LYS A 57 -4.97 -1.17 -11.54
CA LYS A 57 -4.44 -2.27 -12.36
C LYS A 57 -4.45 -3.60 -11.60
N GLU A 58 -4.10 -3.58 -10.32
CA GLU A 58 -4.09 -4.76 -9.45
C GLU A 58 -5.50 -5.31 -9.19
N ASN A 59 -6.51 -4.45 -9.09
CA ASN A 59 -7.90 -4.85 -8.88
C ASN A 59 -8.58 -5.35 -10.18
N GLY A 60 -8.05 -5.01 -11.36
CA GLY A 60 -8.53 -5.52 -12.66
C GLY A 60 -9.93 -5.04 -13.07
N GLN A 61 -10.46 -4.02 -12.40
CA GLN A 61 -11.84 -3.55 -12.56
C GLN A 61 -12.00 -2.36 -13.53
N ALA A 62 -10.90 -1.86 -14.11
CA ALA A 62 -10.93 -0.70 -14.99
C ALA A 62 -10.19 -0.95 -16.31
N THR A 63 -10.68 -0.31 -17.36
CA THR A 63 -10.05 -0.25 -18.68
C THR A 63 -8.83 0.69 -18.66
N PRO A 64 -7.86 0.50 -19.58
CA PRO A 64 -6.74 1.42 -19.73
C PRO A 64 -7.16 2.89 -19.93
N GLU A 65 -8.27 3.12 -20.64
CA GLU A 65 -8.82 4.44 -20.90
C GLU A 65 -9.35 5.11 -19.62
N GLU A 66 -10.04 4.36 -18.77
CA GLU A 66 -10.53 4.84 -17.47
C GLU A 66 -9.38 5.19 -16.52
N ILE A 67 -8.31 4.40 -16.54
CA ILE A 67 -7.08 4.65 -15.76
C ILE A 67 -6.40 5.93 -16.24
N ALA A 68 -6.26 6.12 -17.55
CA ALA A 68 -5.65 7.32 -18.13
C ALA A 68 -6.46 8.59 -17.81
N TYR A 69 -7.80 8.51 -17.89
CA TYR A 69 -8.69 9.60 -17.51
C TYR A 69 -8.52 9.96 -16.02
N LEU A 70 -8.53 8.97 -15.13
CA LEU A 70 -8.33 9.20 -13.70
C LEU A 70 -6.97 9.85 -13.41
N LYS A 71 -5.90 9.35 -14.04
CA LYS A 71 -4.54 9.90 -13.92
C LYS A 71 -4.52 11.40 -14.26
N SER A 72 -5.16 11.79 -15.36
CA SER A 72 -5.24 13.19 -15.80
C SER A 72 -5.99 14.11 -14.83
N ILE A 73 -6.93 13.58 -14.03
CA ILE A 73 -7.62 14.32 -12.98
C ILE A 73 -6.68 14.51 -11.79
N LEU A 74 -6.04 13.44 -11.35
CA LEU A 74 -5.20 13.42 -10.15
C LEU A 74 -3.93 14.26 -10.32
N GLU A 75 -3.32 14.27 -11.51
CA GLU A 75 -2.15 15.10 -11.81
C GLU A 75 -2.38 16.59 -11.53
N LYS A 76 -3.61 17.09 -11.68
CA LYS A 76 -3.95 18.50 -11.39
C LYS A 76 -3.92 18.85 -9.90
N TYR A 77 -4.09 17.85 -9.05
CA TYR A 77 -4.06 18.01 -7.60
C TYR A 77 -2.71 17.63 -7.01
N THR A 78 -1.83 17.00 -7.82
CA THR A 78 -0.53 16.52 -7.38
C THR A 78 0.51 17.64 -7.38
N ILE A 79 1.06 17.92 -6.19
CA ILE A 79 2.11 18.92 -5.95
C ILE A 79 3.48 18.36 -6.35
#